data_AF-A0A7V2QX54-F1
#
_entry.id   AF-A0A7V2QX54-F1
#
_cell.length_a   1.000
_cell.length_b   1.000
_cell.length_c   1.000
_cell.angle_alpha   90.00
_cell.angle_beta   90.00
_cell.angle_gamma   90.00
#
_symmetry.space_group_name_H-M   'P 1'
#
loop_
_entity.id
_entity.type
_entity.pdbx_description
1 polymer ?
#
loop_
_entity_poly.entity_id
_entity_poly.type
_entity_poly.pdbx_seq_one_letter_code
_entity_poly.pdbx_strand_id
1 'polypeptide(L)' 'MIKLNALITDTDINEQEGFKLLFMGATEGIRNPKAHDLIEMKDPYKTLEYLAFASLLLKKIDF' A
#
# COMPACT_ATOMS: atom_id res chain seq x y z
N MET A 1 -15.10 5.93 1.59
CA MET A 1 -13.68 6.10 2.01
C MET A 1 -13.48 5.24 3.25
N ILE A 2 -12.51 4.33 3.25
CA ILE A 2 -12.16 3.54 4.44
C ILE A 2 -11.39 4.45 5.39
N LYS A 3 -11.79 4.50 6.67
CA LYS A 3 -11.12 5.29 7.71
C LYS A 3 -10.11 4.41 8.44
N LEU A 4 -8.88 4.90 8.60
CA LEU A 4 -7.79 4.20 9.28
C LEU A 4 -7.76 4.48 10.79
N ASN A 5 -8.38 5.57 11.23
CA ASN A 5 -8.43 6.02 12.62
C ASN A 5 -9.66 6.94 12.83
N ALA A 6 -9.70 7.65 13.96
CA ALA A 6 -10.84 8.48 14.35
C ALA A 6 -11.02 9.77 13.52
N LEU A 7 -9.96 10.24 12.84
CA LEU A 7 -9.94 11.50 12.08
C LEU A 7 -10.37 12.72 12.92
N ILE A 8 -10.00 12.75 14.19
CA ILE A 8 -10.37 13.84 15.12
C ILE A 8 -9.24 14.86 15.22
N THR A 9 -8.00 14.38 15.27
CA THR A 9 -6.83 15.25 15.40
C THR A 9 -6.19 15.51 14.04
N ASP A 10 -5.41 16.59 13.93
CA ASP A 10 -4.61 16.84 12.72
C ASP A 10 -3.64 15.69 12.44
N THR A 11 -3.12 15.03 13.49
CA THR A 11 -2.30 13.83 13.37
C THR A 11 -3.07 12.70 12.69
N ASP A 12 -4.32 12.45 13.10
CA ASP A 12 -5.16 11.40 12.52
C ASP A 12 -5.42 11.65 11.03
N ILE A 13 -5.72 12.90 10.68
CA ILE A 13 -5.99 13.33 9.30
C ILE A 13 -4.72 13.21 8.45
N ASN A 14 -3.57 13.63 8.97
CA ASN A 14 -2.30 13.53 8.28
C ASN A 14 -1.88 12.07 8.06
N GLU A 15 -2.12 11.19 9.04
CA GLU A 15 -1.88 9.75 8.89
C GLU A 15 -2.76 9.15 7.80
N GLN A 16 -4.06 9.49 7.79
CA GLN A 16 -5.01 9.05 6.77
C GLN A 16 -4.57 9.46 5.37
N GLU A 17 -4.14 10.71 5.19
CA GLU A 17 -3.67 11.20 3.88
C GLU A 17 -2.35 10.53 3.48
N GLY A 18 -1.41 10.36 4.42
CA GLY A 18 -0.14 9.69 4.17
C GLY A 18 -0.34 8.26 3.66
N PHE A 19 -1.20 7.47 4.32
CA PHE A 19 -1.50 6.12 3.86
C PHE A 19 -2.27 6.10 2.54
N LYS A 20 -3.18 7.06 2.29
CA LYS A 20 -3.84 7.20 0.98
C LYS A 20 -2.80 7.32 -0.14
N LEU A 21 -1.79 8.17 0.04
CA LEU A 21 -0.72 8.35 -0.92
C LEU A 21 0.14 7.09 -1.09
N LEU A 22 0.42 6.35 -0.01
CA LEU A 22 1.13 5.07 -0.09
C LEU A 22 0.35 4.02 -0.89
N PHE A 23 -0.95 3.89 -0.69
CA PHE A 23 -1.81 2.99 -1.47
C PHE A 23 -1.86 3.38 -2.95
N MET A 24 -1.98 4.67 -3.25
CA MET A 24 -1.95 5.19 -4.61
C MET A 24 -0.60 4.89 -5.28
N GLY A 25 0.50 5.22 -4.62
CA GLY A 25 1.86 4.96 -5.11
C GLY A 25 2.14 3.47 -5.31
N ALA A 26 1.64 2.60 -4.42
CA ALA A 26 1.74 1.15 -4.59
C ALA A 26 1.00 0.69 -5.86
N THR A 27 -0.20 1.22 -6.11
CA THR A 27 -0.98 0.87 -7.31
C THR A 27 -0.29 1.33 -8.58
N GLU A 28 0.19 2.57 -8.62
CA GLU A 28 0.85 3.14 -9.80
C GLU A 28 2.25 2.56 -10.05
N GLY A 29 3.05 2.33 -9.00
CA GLY A 29 4.43 1.89 -9.12
C GLY A 29 4.62 0.38 -9.23
N ILE A 30 3.69 -0.41 -8.66
CA ILE A 30 3.80 -1.88 -8.62
C ILE A 30 2.81 -2.53 -9.57
N ARG A 31 1.53 -2.16 -9.50
CA ARG A 31 0.48 -2.83 -10.28
C ARG A 31 0.50 -2.36 -11.73
N ASN A 32 0.59 -1.05 -11.98
CA ASN A 32 0.48 -0.50 -13.33
C ASN A 32 1.55 -1.06 -14.29
N PRO A 33 2.85 -1.14 -13.95
CA PRO A 33 3.86 -1.74 -14.83
C PRO A 33 3.62 -3.24 -15.08
N LYS A 34 3.06 -3.95 -14.09
CA LYS A 34 2.74 -5.38 -14.19
C LYS A 34 1.39 -5.68 -14.85
N ALA A 35 0.60 -4.66 -15.16
CA ALA A 35 -0.67 -4.81 -15.88
C ALA A 35 -0.44 -4.84 -17.40
N HIS A 36 0.65 -4.23 -17.88
CA HIS A 36 1.00 -4.18 -19.28
C HIS A 36 1.79 -5.40 -19.75
N ASP A 37 2.60 -6.00 -18.86
CA ASP A 37 3.34 -7.23 -19.11
C ASP A 37 3.15 -8.21 -17.95
N LEU A 38 3.00 -9.51 -18.24
CA LEU A 38 3.01 -10.59 -17.24
C LEU A 38 4.44 -10.76 -16.70
N ILE A 39 4.85 -9.84 -15.83
CA ILE A 39 6.17 -9.86 -15.19
C ILE A 39 6.16 -10.89 -14.07
N GLU A 40 6.70 -12.07 -14.36
CA GLU A 40 6.91 -13.12 -13.38
C GLU A 40 8.05 -12.74 -12.41
N MET A 41 7.73 -12.55 -11.13
CA MET A 41 8.72 -12.26 -10.09
C MET A 41 9.36 -13.56 -9.61
N LYS A 42 10.59 -13.83 -10.10
CA LYS A 42 11.36 -15.05 -9.79
C LYS A 42 12.31 -14.89 -8.61
N ASP A 43 12.64 -13.65 -8.23
CA ASP A 43 13.52 -13.38 -7.10
C ASP A 43 12.73 -13.50 -5.79
N PRO A 44 13.06 -14.46 -4.90
CA PRO A 44 12.35 -14.65 -3.64
C PRO A 44 12.53 -13.48 -2.67
N TYR A 45 13.66 -12.76 -2.69
CA TYR A 45 13.90 -11.63 -1.79
C TYR A 45 13.05 -10.44 -2.19
N LYS A 46 13.06 -10.10 -3.49
CA LYS A 46 12.17 -9.07 -4.04
C LYS A 46 10.70 -9.44 -3.81
N THR A 47 10.34 -10.72 -3.92
CA THR A 47 8.98 -11.17 -3.63
C THR A 47 8.59 -10.92 -2.18
N LEU A 48 9.49 -11.21 -1.24
CA LEU A 48 9.26 -10.96 0.17
C LEU A 48 9.10 -9.47 0.47
N GLU A 49 9.89 -8.59 -0.15
CA GLU A 49 9.76 -7.13 0.03
C GLU A 49 8.38 -6.60 -0.37
N TYR A 50 7.88 -7.04 -1.53
CA TYR A 50 6.57 -6.61 -2.04
C TYR A 50 5.44 -7.18 -1.18
N LEU A 51 5.55 -8.44 -0.74
CA LEU A 51 4.59 -9.06 0.16
C LEU A 51 4.58 -8.38 1.53
N ALA A 52 5.74 -8.05 2.08
CA ALA A 52 5.87 -7.34 3.36
C ALA A 52 5.22 -5.96 3.28
N PHE A 53 5.47 -5.22 2.19
CA PHE A 53 4.85 -3.91 1.97
C PHE A 53 3.33 -4.01 1.80
N ALA A 54 2.85 -4.94 0.98
CA ALA A 54 1.41 -5.19 0.83
C ALA A 54 0.76 -5.58 2.17
N SER A 55 1.43 -6.44 2.95
CA SER A 55 0.96 -6.85 4.28
C SER A 55 0.86 -5.66 5.24
N LEU A 56 1.86 -4.76 5.25
CA LEU A 56 1.84 -3.55 6.05
C LEU A 56 0.63 -2.67 5.73
N LEU A 57 0.38 -2.44 4.44
CA LEU A 57 -0.74 -1.61 4.00
C LEU A 57 -2.09 -2.25 4.34
N LEU A 58 -2.26 -3.55 4.08
CA LEU A 58 -3.50 -4.27 4.37
C LEU A 58 -3.82 -4.30 5.87
N LYS A 59 -2.81 -4.51 6.73
CA LYS A 59 -2.99 -4.44 8.19
C LYS A 59 -3.44 -3.08 8.69
N LYS A 60 -3.30 -2.01 7.90
CA LYS A 60 -3.79 -0.69 8.28
C LYS A 60 -5.24 -0.44 7.92
N ILE A 61 -5.82 -1.24 7.02
CA ILE A 61 -7.24 -1.13 6.66
C ILE A 61 -8.12 -2.20 7.31
N ASP A 62 -7.54 -3.34 7.73
CA ASP A 62 -8.26 -4.46 8.36
C ASP A 62 -8.44 -4.33 9.88
N PHE A 63 -7.69 -3.45 10.54
CA PHE A 63 -7.71 -3.22 12.00
C PHE A 63 -8.23 -1.83 12.33
#